data_AF-X1I802-F1
#
_entry.id   AF-X1I802-F1
#
_cell.length_a   1.000
_cell.length_b   1.000
_cell.length_c   1.000
_cell.angle_alpha   90.00
_cell.angle_beta   90.00
_cell.angle_gamma   90.00
#
_symmetry.space_group_name_H-M   'P 1'
#
loop_
_entity.id
_entity.type
_entity.pdbx_description
1 polymer ?
#
loop_
_entity_poly.entity_id
_entity_poly.type
_entity_poly.pdbx_seq_one_letter_code
_entity_poly.pdbx_strand_id
1 'polypeptide(L)' 'MNEGVKEKAKRAYELAYKYEKDWGACSQCTIKALQEVYNEENSDIFQALGGFAAGGACECDGICGAYAAGIYFFGTKKG' A
#
# COMPACT_ATOMS: atom_id res chain seq x y z
N MET A 1 -7.03 20.66 -0.52
CA MET A 1 -5.84 19.81 -0.31
C MET A 1 -4.60 20.62 -0.60
N ASN A 2 -3.61 20.59 0.30
CA ASN A 2 -2.32 21.26 0.10
C ASN A 2 -1.59 20.67 -1.12
N GLU A 3 -0.87 21.51 -1.87
CA GLU A 3 -0.21 21.08 -3.11
C GLU A 3 0.80 19.95 -2.88
N GLY A 4 1.56 20.02 -1.77
CA GLY A 4 2.47 18.94 -1.39
C GLY A 4 1.79 17.61 -1.07
N VAL A 5 0.52 17.61 -0.66
CA VAL A 5 -0.24 16.37 -0.42
C VAL A 5 -0.65 15.74 -1.76
N LYS A 6 -1.03 16.55 -2.75
CA LYS A 6 -1.34 16.05 -4.10
C LYS A 6 -0.11 15.42 -4.76
N GLU A 7 1.05 16.05 -4.62
CA GLU A 7 2.30 15.52 -5.19
C GLU A 7 2.68 14.17 -4.57
N LYS A 8 2.61 14.06 -3.24
CA LYS A 8 2.82 12.78 -2.54
C LYS A 8 1.83 11.70 -2.98
N ALA A 9 0.56 12.06 -3.12
CA ALA A 9 -0.47 11.12 -3.59
C ALA A 9 -0.21 10.65 -5.02
N LYS A 10 0.20 11.56 -5.91
CA LYS A 10 0.57 11.24 -7.29
C LYS A 10 1.78 10.30 -7.34
N ARG A 11 2.84 10.60 -6.58
CA ARG A 11 4.02 9.73 -6.48
C ARG A 11 3.66 8.34 -5.94
N ALA A 12 2.82 8.27 -4.90
CA ALA A 12 2.38 6.99 -4.35
C ALA A 12 1.61 6.16 -5.40
N TYR A 13 0.74 6.81 -6.17
CA TYR A 13 0.01 6.16 -7.27
C TYR A 13 0.96 5.62 -8.35
N GLU A 14 1.91 6.43 -8.82
CA GLU A 14 2.87 6.03 -9.86
C GLU A 14 3.74 4.85 -9.40
N LEU A 15 4.23 4.87 -8.17
CA LEU A 15 4.99 3.78 -7.57
C LEU A 15 4.15 2.50 -7.45
N ALA A 16 2.95 2.59 -6.86
CA ALA A 16 2.08 1.42 -6.69
C ALA A 16 1.70 0.80 -8.03
N TYR A 17 1.43 1.62 -9.05
CA TYR A 17 1.12 1.15 -10.40
C TYR A 17 2.31 0.45 -11.05
N LYS A 18 3.53 0.99 -10.87
CA LYS A 18 4.77 0.34 -11.33
C LYS A 18 4.96 -1.02 -10.65
N TYR A 19 4.81 -1.09 -9.33
CA TYR A 19 4.98 -2.33 -8.58
C TYR A 19 3.96 -3.40 -8.96
N GLU A 20 2.71 -3.00 -9.18
CA GLU A 20 1.67 -3.91 -9.65
C GLU A 20 2.05 -4.54 -10.99
N LYS A 21 2.65 -3.75 -11.89
CA LYS A 21 3.17 -4.25 -13.17
C LYS A 21 4.39 -5.16 -12.99
N ASP A 22 5.29 -4.84 -12.07
CA ASP A 22 6.57 -5.54 -11.91
C ASP A 22 6.42 -6.89 -11.17
N TRP A 23 5.58 -6.97 -10.13
CA TRP A 23 5.43 -8.19 -9.31
C TRP A 23 4.03 -8.45 -8.74
N GLY A 24 3.08 -7.52 -8.83
CA GLY A 24 1.70 -7.71 -8.35
C GLY A 24 1.53 -7.68 -6.82
N ALA A 25 0.47 -8.31 -6.31
CA ALA A 25 0.07 -8.26 -4.89
C ALA A 25 -0.31 -6.85 -4.41
N CYS A 26 -1.56 -6.47 -4.67
CA CYS A 26 -2.11 -5.12 -4.49
C CYS A 26 -1.89 -4.50 -3.10
N SER A 27 -1.91 -5.28 -2.02
CA SER A 27 -1.64 -4.83 -0.65
C SER A 27 -0.17 -4.42 -0.47
N GLN A 28 0.76 -5.23 -0.99
CA GLN A 28 2.20 -4.99 -0.93
C GLN A 28 2.61 -3.81 -1.81
N CYS A 29 2.06 -3.70 -3.02
CA CYS A 29 2.26 -2.54 -3.89
C CYS A 29 1.89 -1.23 -3.19
N THR A 30 0.71 -1.22 -2.54
CA THR A 30 0.18 -0.03 -1.89
C THR A 30 1.04 0.37 -0.67
N ILE A 31 1.36 -0.57 0.22
CA ILE A 31 2.15 -0.23 1.41
C ILE A 31 3.58 0.18 1.05
N LYS A 32 4.22 -0.47 0.08
CA LYS A 32 5.58 -0.12 -0.35
C LYS A 32 5.62 1.29 -0.91
N ALA A 33 4.66 1.65 -1.75
CA ALA A 33 4.57 3.00 -2.32
C ALA A 33 4.35 4.07 -1.24
N LEU A 34 3.47 3.81 -0.27
CA LEU A 34 3.24 4.73 0.84
C LEU A 34 4.48 4.87 1.73
N GLN A 35 5.11 3.76 2.10
CA GLN A 35 6.34 3.78 2.89
C GLN A 35 7.46 4.53 2.19
N GLU A 36 7.65 4.37 0.88
CA GLU A 36 8.67 5.11 0.14
C GLU A 36 8.36 6.62 0.08
N VAL A 37 7.11 7.01 -0.15
CA VAL A 37 6.70 8.43 -0.20
C VAL A 37 6.88 9.14 1.14
N TYR A 38 6.72 8.42 2.26
CA TYR A 38 6.87 8.96 3.60
C TYR A 38 8.25 8.67 4.23
N ASN A 39 9.13 7.94 3.54
CA ASN A 39 10.44 7.47 4.03
C ASN A 39 10.34 6.65 5.33
N GLU A 40 9.40 5.70 5.38
CA GLU A 40 9.08 4.86 6.54
C GLU A 40 9.06 3.37 6.16
N GLU A 41 10.07 2.96 5.39
CA GLU A 41 10.19 1.58 4.91
C GLU A 41 10.39 0.60 6.07
N ASN A 42 9.61 -0.48 6.05
CA ASN A 42 9.69 -1.55 7.02
C ASN A 42 9.38 -2.88 6.35
N SER A 43 10.39 -3.76 6.30
CA SER A 43 10.30 -5.07 5.65
C SER A 43 9.30 -6.01 6.30
N ASP A 44 9.13 -5.93 7.62
CA ASP A 44 8.23 -6.81 8.37
C ASP A 44 6.78 -6.47 8.05
N ILE A 45 6.46 -5.17 7.95
CA ILE A 45 5.14 -4.70 7.52
C ILE A 45 4.88 -5.10 6.06
N PHE A 46 5.87 -4.92 5.18
CA PHE A 46 5.75 -5.33 3.79
C PHE A 46 5.47 -6.84 3.65
N GLN A 47 6.16 -7.67 4.43
CA GLN A 47 5.95 -9.12 4.45
C GLN A 47 4.57 -9.48 5.03
N ALA A 48 4.17 -8.86 6.15
CA ALA A 48 2.90 -9.12 6.81
C ALA A 48 1.70 -8.79 5.92
N LEU A 49 1.77 -7.71 5.13
CA LEU A 49 0.69 -7.32 4.23
C LEU A 49 0.59 -8.19 2.96
N GLY A 50 1.55 -9.07 2.69
CA GLY A 50 1.46 -10.06 1.61
C GLY A 50 0.20 -10.94 1.69
N GLY A 51 -0.19 -11.34 2.91
CA GLY A 51 -1.37 -12.16 3.13
C GLY A 51 -2.70 -11.49 2.78
N PHE A 52 -2.72 -10.16 2.59
CA PHE A 52 -3.93 -9.41 2.21
C PHE A 52 -4.10 -9.26 0.69
N ALA A 53 -3.20 -9.84 -0.11
CA ALA A 53 -3.33 -9.79 -1.56
C ALA A 53 -4.63 -10.48 -2.00
N ALA A 54 -5.26 -9.93 -3.05
CA ALA A 54 -6.45 -10.46 -3.72
C ALA A 54 -7.56 -10.93 -2.74
N GLY A 55 -7.97 -10.05 -1.82
CA GLY A 55 -9.07 -10.35 -0.89
C GLY A 55 -8.65 -11.05 0.40
N GLY A 56 -7.37 -11.36 0.58
CA GLY A 56 -6.88 -12.20 1.66
C GLY A 56 -6.58 -13.61 1.17
N ALA A 57 -5.33 -14.04 1.32
CA ALA A 57 -4.83 -15.33 0.84
C ALA A 57 -5.15 -15.67 -0.63
N CYS A 58 -5.40 -14.66 -1.48
CA CYS A 58 -5.85 -14.81 -2.86
C CYS A 58 -7.24 -15.46 -3.05
N GLU A 59 -8.08 -15.48 -2.02
CA GLU A 59 -9.42 -16.09 -2.06
C GLU A 59 -10.47 -15.20 -2.77
N CYS A 60 -10.17 -13.91 -2.97
CA CYS A 60 -11.06 -12.90 -3.59
C CYS A 60 -12.42 -12.72 -2.89
N ASP A 61 -12.58 -13.16 -1.64
CA ASP A 61 -13.83 -13.10 -0.88
C ASP A 61 -13.81 -12.07 0.27
N GLY A 62 -12.62 -11.56 0.62
CA GLY A 62 -12.46 -10.52 1.64
C GLY A 62 -12.25 -9.11 1.08
N ILE A 63 -11.63 -8.26 1.92
CA ILE A 63 -11.42 -6.83 1.62
C ILE A 63 -10.34 -6.65 0.54
N CYS A 64 -10.52 -5.64 -0.33
CA CYS A 64 -9.49 -5.27 -1.31
C CYS A 64 -8.14 -5.01 -0.60
N GLY A 65 -7.08 -5.72 -1.02
CA GLY A 65 -5.77 -5.64 -0.38
C GLY A 65 -5.16 -4.23 -0.40
N ALA A 66 -5.32 -3.49 -1.49
CA ALA A 66 -4.88 -2.09 -1.57
C ALA A 66 -5.63 -1.20 -0.55
N TYR A 67 -6.93 -1.41 -0.39
CA TYR A 67 -7.74 -0.66 0.58
C TYR A 67 -7.36 -1.00 2.03
N ALA A 68 -7.16 -2.29 2.32
CA ALA A 68 -6.69 -2.74 3.64
C ALA A 68 -5.32 -2.14 4.01
N ALA A 69 -4.37 -2.12 3.06
CA ALA A 69 -3.06 -1.50 3.25
C ALA A 69 -3.17 0.01 3.54
N GLY A 70 -4.10 0.72 2.87
CA GLY A 70 -4.37 2.14 3.11
C GLY A 70 -4.93 2.39 4.52
N ILE A 71 -5.92 1.60 4.96
CA ILE A 71 -6.46 1.67 6.32
C ILE A 71 -5.35 1.43 7.35
N TYR A 72 -4.55 0.39 7.15
CA TYR A 72 -3.41 0.08 8.02
C TYR A 72 -2.47 1.27 8.14
N PHE A 73 -2.06 1.86 7.00
CA PHE A 73 -1.14 2.99 6.98
C PHE A 73 -1.69 4.19 7.77
N PHE A 74 -2.97 4.53 7.60
CA PHE A 74 -3.60 5.58 8.42
C PHE A 74 -3.60 5.24 9.92
N GLY A 75 -3.84 3.99 10.28
CA GLY A 75 -3.75 3.50 11.66
C GLY A 75 -2.39 3.76 12.29
N THR A 76 -1.29 3.61 11.53
CA THR A 76 0.06 3.92 12.04
C THR A 76 0.31 5.41 12.34
N LYS A 77 -0.57 6.32 11.88
CA LYS A 77 -0.39 7.77 12.04
C LYS A 77 -1.31 8.39 13.08
N LYS A 78 -2.50 7.80 13.27
CA LYS A 78 -3.60 8.40 14.03
C LYS A 78 -4.36 7.38 14.90
N GLY A 79 -3.72 6.26 15.21
CA GLY A 79 -4.23 5.26 16.17
C GLY A 79 -4.28 5.77 17.60
#